data_AF-A0ABD1X1X9-F1
#
_entry.id   AF-A0ABD1X1X9-F1
#
_cell.length_a   1.000
_cell.length_b   1.000
_cell.length_c   1.000
_cell.angle_alpha   90.00
_cell.angle_beta   90.00
_cell.angle_gamma   90.00
#
_symmetry.space_group_name_H-M   'P 1'
#
loop_
_entity.id
_entity.type
_entity.pdbx_description
1 polymer ?
#
loop_
_entity_poly.entity_id
_entity_poly.type
_entity_poly.pdbx_seq_one_letter_code
_entity_poly.pdbx_strand_id
1 'polypeptide(L)'
;MVLKKLICAQFFSRGYNMAYGDKETQTPRDEDGHGTHTASTAAGSQVANASLLDYASGTARGMAPHAQVAAYKVCWKTSCFGSDILAGMEQAIIDGVDVLSLSLGGGSVPYYRYTIAIGAFATMEKGIPVSCSAGNNGPTKSTLANVAPWIMTVGAGTLDRDFPAYATLGNRQKFTGVSLYSGRGIGEKMVEMVYNCKSFKDKIEEITESLAKTTDDSEEGTTAANLIEKLSVESNDTEEK
;
A
#
# COMPACT_ATOMS: atom_id res chain seq x y z
N MET A 1 17.64 -3.58 34.62
CA MET A 1 18.50 -3.30 33.44
C MET A 1 17.63 -2.57 32.42
N VAL A 2 17.84 -1.26 32.21
CA VAL A 2 17.07 -0.49 31.22
C VAL A 2 17.71 -0.76 29.85
N LEU A 3 17.05 -1.56 29.00
CA LEU A 3 17.52 -1.78 27.63
C LEU A 3 17.38 -0.47 26.84
N LYS A 4 18.48 0.03 26.27
CA LYS A 4 18.41 1.07 25.23
C LYS A 4 17.69 0.46 24.03
N LYS A 5 16.56 1.07 23.64
CA LYS A 5 15.66 0.53 22.61
C LYS A 5 16.17 0.77 21.20
N LEU A 6 16.33 2.04 20.84
CA LEU A 6 16.99 2.49 19.61
C LEU A 6 18.47 2.68 19.94
N ILE A 7 19.33 1.81 19.42
CA ILE A 7 20.76 1.77 19.75
C ILE A 7 21.63 2.48 18.70
N CYS A 8 21.12 2.63 17.48
CA CYS A 8 21.82 3.24 16.36
C CYS A 8 20.80 3.93 15.45
N ALA A 9 21.15 5.09 14.90
CA ALA A 9 20.37 5.79 13.89
C ALA A 9 21.32 6.47 12.89
N GLN A 10 21.32 6.01 11.66
CA GLN A 10 22.16 6.50 10.56
C GLN A 10 21.29 6.81 9.33
N PHE A 11 21.82 7.61 8.41
CA PHE A 11 21.15 7.94 7.16
C PHE A 11 22.14 7.94 5.99
N PHE A 12 21.63 7.67 4.80
CA PHE A 12 22.39 7.59 3.57
C PHE A 12 21.63 8.36 2.49
N SER A 13 22.23 9.42 1.98
CA SER A 13 21.59 10.38 1.05
C SER A 13 22.45 10.71 -0.16
N ARG A 14 23.59 10.05 -0.37
CA ARG A 14 24.52 10.46 -1.43
C ARG A 14 23.88 10.29 -2.80
N GLY A 15 23.20 9.17 -3.04
CA GLY A 15 22.45 8.92 -4.27
C GLY A 15 21.31 9.93 -4.45
N TYR A 16 20.57 10.19 -3.37
CA TYR A 16 19.51 11.19 -3.36
C TYR A 16 20.01 12.60 -3.70
N ASN A 17 21.06 13.07 -3.03
CA ASN A 17 21.61 14.41 -3.21
C ASN A 17 22.18 14.60 -4.62
N MET A 18 22.78 13.56 -5.20
CA MET A 18 23.23 13.60 -6.60
C MET A 18 22.09 13.80 -7.59
N ALA A 19 20.90 13.24 -7.31
CA ALA A 19 19.76 13.32 -8.21
C ALA A 19 18.92 14.58 -8.01
N TYR A 20 18.74 15.03 -6.76
CA TYR A 20 17.79 16.08 -6.41
C TYR A 20 18.40 17.31 -5.72
N GLY A 21 19.69 17.25 -5.34
CA GLY A 21 20.34 18.22 -4.48
C GLY A 21 19.96 18.07 -3.00
N ASP A 22 20.59 18.89 -2.15
CA ASP A 22 20.35 18.91 -0.71
C ASP A 22 19.06 19.67 -0.35
N LYS A 23 17.90 19.05 -0.63
CA LYS A 23 16.57 19.68 -0.43
C LYS A 23 15.82 19.21 0.81
N GLU A 24 16.24 18.13 1.44
CA GLU A 24 15.66 17.58 2.68
C GLU A 24 16.66 17.68 3.83
N THR A 25 16.16 17.82 5.06
CA THR A 25 16.98 17.82 6.27
C THR A 25 17.70 16.48 6.43
N GLN A 26 19.02 16.47 6.33
CA GLN A 26 19.86 15.28 6.40
C GLN A 26 20.05 14.79 7.83
N THR A 27 19.05 14.08 8.33
CA THR A 27 19.05 13.45 9.65
C THR A 27 18.46 12.05 9.56
N PRO A 28 18.74 11.16 10.53
CA PRO A 28 18.11 9.85 10.59
C PRO A 28 16.64 9.92 11.05
N ARG A 29 16.08 11.11 11.26
CA ARG A 29 14.68 11.29 11.63
C ARG A 29 13.77 10.89 10.46
N ASP A 30 12.76 10.11 10.80
CA ASP A 30 11.68 9.77 9.90
C ASP A 30 10.70 10.96 9.79
N GLU A 31 10.49 11.45 8.56
CA GLU A 31 9.57 12.54 8.24
C GLU A 31 8.36 12.04 7.41
N ASP A 32 8.34 10.74 7.07
CA ASP A 32 7.28 10.11 6.28
C ASP A 32 6.36 9.27 7.18
N GLY A 33 6.94 8.46 8.06
CA GLY A 33 6.23 7.59 8.99
C GLY A 33 6.36 6.10 8.67
N HIS A 34 6.68 5.73 7.42
CA HIS A 34 6.83 4.32 7.02
C HIS A 34 7.91 3.59 7.83
N GLY A 35 9.06 4.24 8.08
CA GLY A 35 10.15 3.67 8.88
C GLY A 35 9.73 3.43 10.33
N THR A 36 9.06 4.40 10.94
CA THR A 36 8.55 4.31 12.31
C THR A 36 7.49 3.21 12.43
N HIS A 37 6.57 3.11 11.46
CA HIS A 37 5.53 2.09 11.44
C HIS A 37 6.11 0.67 11.32
N THR A 38 7.05 0.46 10.39
CA THR A 38 7.68 -0.85 10.18
C THR A 38 8.57 -1.25 11.36
N ALA A 39 9.39 -0.33 11.90
CA ALA A 39 10.23 -0.60 13.07
C ALA A 39 9.42 -0.94 14.33
N SER A 40 8.31 -0.23 14.57
CA SER A 40 7.42 -0.52 15.69
C SER A 40 6.62 -1.81 15.51
N THR A 41 6.29 -2.21 14.28
CA THR A 41 5.67 -3.51 13.98
C THR A 41 6.64 -4.67 14.26
N ALA A 42 7.90 -4.54 13.87
CA ALA A 42 8.90 -5.58 14.11
C ALA A 42 9.28 -5.68 15.59
N ALA A 43 9.59 -4.55 16.21
CA ALA A 43 10.20 -4.52 17.53
C ALA A 43 9.69 -3.38 18.42
N GLY A 44 8.48 -2.86 18.26
CA GLY A 44 7.94 -1.82 19.15
C GLY A 44 7.85 -2.28 20.61
N SER A 45 8.22 -1.42 21.55
CA SER A 45 7.93 -1.63 22.98
C SER A 45 6.42 -1.59 23.22
N GLN A 46 5.95 -2.16 24.34
CA GLN A 46 4.55 -2.14 24.69
C GLN A 46 4.07 -0.71 24.96
N VAL A 47 2.99 -0.29 24.29
CA VAL A 47 2.31 0.99 24.49
C VAL A 47 0.84 0.70 24.78
N ALA A 48 0.44 0.89 26.03
CA ALA A 48 -0.95 0.73 26.45
C ALA A 48 -1.82 1.86 25.88
N ASN A 49 -3.11 1.58 25.68
CA ASN A 49 -4.10 2.52 25.18
C ASN A 49 -3.71 3.14 23.82
N ALA A 50 -3.06 2.37 22.96
CA ALA A 50 -2.77 2.77 21.60
C ALA A 50 -4.04 2.61 20.74
N SER A 51 -4.36 3.63 19.94
CA SER A 51 -5.45 3.62 18.99
C SER A 51 -5.15 4.58 17.84
N LEU A 52 -5.80 4.38 16.69
CA LEU A 52 -5.88 5.38 15.64
C LEU A 52 -7.26 6.03 15.75
N LEU A 53 -7.35 7.16 16.46
CA LEU A 53 -8.62 7.88 16.60
C LEU A 53 -9.75 6.95 17.10
N ASP A 54 -9.45 6.23 18.18
CA ASP A 54 -10.27 5.19 18.83
C ASP A 54 -10.43 3.86 18.08
N TYR A 55 -10.04 3.79 16.80
CA TYR A 55 -9.95 2.53 16.07
C TYR A 55 -8.79 1.66 16.57
N ALA A 56 -9.01 0.35 16.55
CA ALA A 56 -8.02 -0.67 16.94
C ALA A 56 -7.42 -0.46 18.34
N SER A 57 -8.23 0.08 19.26
CA SER A 57 -7.82 0.35 20.64
C SER A 57 -7.29 -0.90 21.35
N GLY A 58 -6.11 -0.78 21.96
CA GLY A 58 -5.48 -1.88 22.70
C GLY A 58 -4.07 -1.55 23.16
N THR A 59 -3.26 -2.59 23.35
CA THR A 59 -1.83 -2.44 23.62
C THR A 59 -1.06 -2.73 22.34
N ALA A 60 -0.42 -1.71 21.77
CA ALA A 60 0.46 -1.88 20.62
C ALA A 60 1.80 -2.45 21.09
N ARG A 61 2.35 -3.42 20.32
CA ARG A 61 3.68 -3.99 20.54
C ARG A 61 4.20 -4.61 19.24
N GLY A 62 5.51 -4.67 19.09
CA GLY A 62 6.11 -5.40 17.98
C GLY A 62 6.11 -6.91 18.19
N MET A 63 6.50 -7.66 17.14
CA MET A 63 6.69 -9.10 17.22
C MET A 63 7.79 -9.51 18.22
N ALA A 64 8.85 -8.69 18.34
CA ALA A 64 9.93 -8.87 19.30
C ALA A 64 10.10 -7.60 20.20
N PRO A 65 9.24 -7.41 21.22
CA PRO A 65 9.24 -6.16 22.02
C PRO A 65 10.55 -5.87 22.77
N HIS A 66 11.35 -6.90 23.05
CA HIS A 66 12.63 -6.78 23.76
C HIS A 66 13.85 -6.67 22.82
N ALA A 67 13.67 -6.83 21.51
CA ALA A 67 14.77 -6.64 20.55
C ALA A 67 15.21 -5.17 20.50
N GLN A 68 16.49 -4.94 20.20
CA GLN A 68 17.01 -3.60 19.96
C GLN A 68 16.81 -3.20 18.49
N VAL A 69 16.77 -1.90 18.22
CA VAL A 69 16.57 -1.36 16.87
C VAL A 69 17.79 -0.54 16.46
N ALA A 70 18.34 -0.84 15.29
CA ALA A 70 19.26 0.00 14.56
C ALA A 70 18.55 0.51 13.30
N ALA A 71 18.46 1.83 13.13
CA ALA A 71 17.74 2.45 12.02
C ALA A 71 18.71 2.98 10.96
N TYR A 72 18.51 2.58 9.71
CA TYR A 72 19.29 3.00 8.55
C TYR A 72 18.35 3.68 7.55
N LYS A 73 18.25 5.02 7.58
CA LYS A 73 17.40 5.79 6.66
C LYS A 73 18.04 5.84 5.27
N VAL A 74 17.43 5.16 4.31
CA VAL A 74 17.89 5.07 2.90
C VAL A 74 16.84 5.60 1.91
N CYS A 75 15.71 6.05 2.42
CA CYS A 75 14.59 6.61 1.67
C CYS A 75 14.38 8.06 2.08
N TRP A 76 14.01 8.86 1.08
CA TRP A 76 13.77 10.29 1.17
C TRP A 76 12.44 10.60 0.49
N LYS A 77 11.94 11.83 0.64
CA LYS A 77 10.56 12.22 0.25
C LYS A 77 10.09 11.75 -1.13
N THR A 78 10.98 11.67 -2.12
CA THR A 78 10.64 11.32 -3.51
C THR A 78 11.06 9.91 -3.92
N SER A 79 12.04 9.29 -3.25
CA SER A 79 12.61 8.01 -3.70
C SER A 79 13.57 7.39 -2.69
N CYS A 80 13.84 6.10 -2.87
CA CYS A 80 14.92 5.36 -2.23
C CYS A 80 15.94 4.98 -3.31
N PHE A 81 17.13 5.57 -3.26
CA PHE A 81 18.15 5.29 -4.28
C PHE A 81 18.86 3.97 -4.00
N GLY A 82 19.03 3.14 -5.04
CA GLY A 82 19.67 1.83 -4.90
C GLY A 82 21.08 1.90 -4.29
N SER A 83 21.83 2.98 -4.54
CA SER A 83 23.13 3.24 -3.94
C SER A 83 23.04 3.50 -2.43
N ASP A 84 22.05 4.26 -1.99
CA ASP A 84 21.83 4.58 -0.58
C ASP A 84 21.32 3.34 0.17
N ILE A 85 20.46 2.54 -0.47
CA ILE A 85 20.04 1.23 0.03
C ILE A 85 21.25 0.31 0.26
N LEU A 86 22.12 0.16 -0.75
CA LEU A 86 23.32 -0.67 -0.63
C LEU A 86 24.24 -0.18 0.49
N ALA A 87 24.46 1.13 0.61
CA ALA A 87 25.27 1.70 1.68
C ALA A 87 24.67 1.43 3.07
N GLY A 88 23.35 1.52 3.22
CA GLY A 88 22.67 1.17 4.47
C GLY A 88 22.76 -0.31 4.81
N MET A 89 22.65 -1.19 3.82
CA MET A 89 22.83 -2.64 4.02
C MET A 89 24.28 -2.98 4.40
N GLU A 90 25.26 -2.39 3.72
CA GLU A 90 26.68 -2.54 4.05
C GLU A 90 26.97 -2.08 5.48
N GLN A 91 26.45 -0.93 5.89
CA GLN A 91 26.62 -0.46 7.27
C GLN A 91 25.95 -1.38 8.29
N ALA A 92 24.77 -1.94 7.98
CA ALA A 92 24.11 -2.90 8.85
C ALA A 92 24.94 -4.19 9.05
N ILE A 93 25.64 -4.64 8.00
CA ILE A 93 26.60 -5.75 8.09
C ILE A 93 27.78 -5.38 9.00
N ILE A 94 28.37 -4.20 8.81
CA ILE A 94 29.51 -3.71 9.59
C ILE A 94 29.15 -3.58 11.07
N ASP A 95 27.96 -3.05 11.36
CA ASP A 95 27.44 -2.89 12.72
C ASP A 95 27.06 -4.23 13.38
N GLY A 96 26.98 -5.33 12.59
CA GLY A 96 26.73 -6.67 13.08
C GLY A 96 25.29 -6.90 13.53
N VAL A 97 24.29 -6.42 12.77
CA VAL A 97 22.88 -6.67 13.09
C VAL A 97 22.52 -8.16 13.00
N ASP A 98 21.58 -8.61 13.82
CA ASP A 98 21.17 -10.03 13.83
C ASP A 98 20.17 -10.40 12.73
N VAL A 99 19.32 -9.45 12.33
CA VAL A 99 18.28 -9.61 11.29
C VAL A 99 18.12 -8.29 10.57
N LEU A 100 17.94 -8.35 9.24
CA LEU A 100 17.65 -7.17 8.43
C LEU A 100 16.20 -7.20 7.93
N SER A 101 15.40 -6.19 8.31
CA SER A 101 14.02 -6.02 7.84
C SER A 101 13.94 -4.85 6.86
N LEU A 102 13.59 -5.15 5.61
CA LEU A 102 13.59 -4.17 4.51
C LEU A 102 12.22 -4.17 3.79
N SER A 103 11.32 -3.30 4.23
CA SER A 103 10.03 -3.06 3.56
C SER A 103 10.17 -2.15 2.34
N LEU A 104 11.13 -2.47 1.47
CA LEU A 104 11.41 -1.77 0.22
C LEU A 104 11.39 -2.77 -0.94
N GLY A 105 11.17 -2.26 -2.13
CA GLY A 105 11.12 -3.07 -3.34
C GLY A 105 11.34 -2.21 -4.58
N GLY A 106 11.53 -2.87 -5.71
CA GLY A 106 11.68 -2.23 -7.00
C GLY A 106 11.14 -3.12 -8.10
N GLY A 107 11.22 -2.65 -9.34
CA GLY A 107 10.79 -3.44 -10.50
C GLY A 107 11.58 -4.74 -10.67
N SER A 108 10.98 -5.69 -11.39
CA SER A 108 11.62 -6.96 -11.72
C SER A 108 12.77 -6.73 -12.70
N VAL A 109 14.00 -6.93 -12.22
CA VAL A 109 15.23 -6.89 -13.03
C VAL A 109 16.13 -8.07 -12.63
N PRO A 110 17.07 -8.51 -13.50
CA PRO A 110 18.00 -9.58 -13.15
C PRO A 110 18.79 -9.27 -11.86
N TYR A 111 19.10 -10.30 -11.06
CA TYR A 111 19.68 -10.15 -9.71
C TYR A 111 20.93 -9.29 -9.67
N TYR A 112 21.84 -9.42 -10.64
CA TYR A 112 23.08 -8.65 -10.73
C TYR A 112 22.86 -7.16 -11.07
N ARG A 113 21.63 -6.74 -11.38
CA ARG A 113 21.23 -5.32 -11.52
C ARG A 113 20.30 -4.87 -10.40
N TYR A 114 19.86 -5.78 -9.52
CA TYR A 114 18.93 -5.47 -8.45
C TYR A 114 19.69 -5.24 -7.15
N THR A 115 19.80 -3.98 -6.73
CA THR A 115 20.63 -3.57 -5.60
C THR A 115 20.25 -4.27 -4.29
N ILE A 116 18.95 -4.49 -4.04
CA ILE A 116 18.49 -5.24 -2.86
C ILE A 116 18.94 -6.70 -2.92
N ALA A 117 18.89 -7.36 -4.09
CA ALA A 117 19.39 -8.74 -4.20
C ALA A 117 20.89 -8.84 -3.95
N ILE A 118 21.68 -7.90 -4.51
CA ILE A 118 23.14 -7.84 -4.30
C ILE A 118 23.46 -7.63 -2.82
N GLY A 119 22.86 -6.62 -2.19
CA GLY A 119 23.08 -6.34 -0.77
C GLY A 119 22.62 -7.50 0.12
N ALA A 120 21.47 -8.11 -0.20
CA ALA A 120 20.95 -9.24 0.57
C ALA A 120 21.83 -10.48 0.44
N PHE A 121 22.46 -10.71 -0.71
CA PHE A 121 23.41 -11.79 -0.89
C PHE A 121 24.60 -11.63 0.05
N ALA A 122 25.24 -10.45 0.05
CA ALA A 122 26.35 -10.14 0.94
C ALA A 122 25.96 -10.20 2.43
N THR A 123 24.74 -9.78 2.76
CA THR A 123 24.19 -9.85 4.14
C THR A 123 24.02 -11.30 4.59
N MET A 124 23.47 -12.15 3.72
CA MET A 124 23.28 -13.58 3.97
C MET A 124 24.59 -14.35 4.05
N GLU A 125 25.62 -13.97 3.28
CA GLU A 125 26.97 -14.55 3.39
C GLU A 125 27.60 -14.31 4.78
N LYS A 126 27.13 -13.29 5.50
CA LYS A 126 27.52 -13.01 6.90
C LYS A 126 26.62 -13.69 7.92
N GLY A 127 25.67 -14.52 7.48
CA GLY A 127 24.73 -15.23 8.35
C GLY A 127 23.57 -14.39 8.86
N ILE A 128 23.34 -13.21 8.28
CA ILE A 128 22.27 -12.28 8.70
C ILE A 128 21.04 -12.51 7.80
N PRO A 129 19.92 -13.06 8.30
CA PRO A 129 18.70 -13.24 7.51
C PRO A 129 18.08 -11.90 7.09
N VAL A 130 17.62 -11.85 5.83
CA VAL A 130 17.00 -10.66 5.22
C VAL A 130 15.53 -10.91 4.91
N SER A 131 14.65 -10.11 5.51
CA SER A 131 13.21 -10.10 5.27
C SER A 131 12.83 -8.93 4.38
N CYS A 132 12.20 -9.20 3.23
CA CYS A 132 11.70 -8.16 2.32
C CYS A 132 10.22 -8.33 1.99
N SER A 133 9.53 -7.23 1.71
CA SER A 133 8.15 -7.27 1.21
C SER A 133 8.07 -7.76 -0.24
N ALA A 134 7.02 -8.51 -0.58
CA ALA A 134 6.73 -8.95 -1.95
C ALA A 134 6.33 -7.81 -2.90
N GLY A 135 6.00 -6.62 -2.37
CA GLY A 135 5.50 -5.48 -3.14
C GLY A 135 3.97 -5.46 -3.24
N ASN A 136 3.44 -4.34 -3.73
CA ASN A 136 2.00 -4.03 -3.73
C ASN A 136 1.41 -3.96 -5.15
N ASN A 137 2.09 -4.53 -6.14
CA ASN A 137 1.71 -4.45 -7.56
C ASN A 137 0.79 -5.59 -8.03
N GLY A 138 0.28 -6.41 -7.11
CA GLY A 138 -0.70 -7.45 -7.43
C GLY A 138 -2.03 -6.88 -7.96
N PRO A 139 -3.00 -7.74 -8.32
CA PRO A 139 -3.04 -9.19 -8.09
C PRO A 139 -2.62 -10.04 -9.31
N THR A 140 -2.19 -9.41 -10.41
CA THR A 140 -1.82 -10.13 -11.63
C THR A 140 -0.52 -10.93 -11.44
N LYS A 141 -0.35 -11.97 -12.28
CA LYS A 141 0.83 -12.83 -12.24
C LYS A 141 2.13 -12.03 -12.48
N SER A 142 3.24 -12.51 -11.91
CA SER A 142 4.59 -11.97 -12.14
C SER A 142 4.79 -10.52 -11.67
N THR A 143 4.14 -10.13 -10.58
CA THR A 143 4.20 -8.78 -9.99
C THR A 143 5.04 -8.68 -8.71
N LEU A 144 5.58 -9.81 -8.22
CA LEU A 144 6.43 -9.83 -7.02
C LEU A 144 7.75 -9.09 -7.24
N ALA A 145 8.16 -8.34 -6.23
CA ALA A 145 9.52 -7.86 -6.03
C ALA A 145 10.31 -8.81 -5.12
N ASN A 146 11.63 -8.58 -4.99
CA ASN A 146 12.51 -9.26 -4.02
C ASN A 146 12.63 -10.79 -4.16
N VAL A 147 12.40 -11.34 -5.34
CA VAL A 147 12.31 -12.80 -5.61
C VAL A 147 13.64 -13.59 -5.53
N ALA A 148 14.72 -12.98 -5.02
CA ALA A 148 16.00 -13.68 -4.93
C ALA A 148 15.93 -14.83 -3.89
N PRO A 149 16.50 -16.02 -4.17
CA PRO A 149 16.34 -17.19 -3.30
C PRO A 149 16.86 -17.03 -1.86
N TRP A 150 17.79 -16.11 -1.65
CA TRP A 150 18.37 -15.81 -0.33
C TRP A 150 17.60 -14.73 0.44
N ILE A 151 16.48 -14.24 -0.09
CA ILE A 151 15.60 -13.28 0.57
C ILE A 151 14.33 -13.98 1.06
N MET A 152 13.97 -13.77 2.32
CA MET A 152 12.64 -14.12 2.81
C MET A 152 11.63 -13.09 2.28
N THR A 153 10.93 -13.45 1.21
CA THR A 153 9.93 -12.59 0.55
C THR A 153 8.56 -12.77 1.19
N VAL A 154 8.00 -11.69 1.74
CA VAL A 154 6.78 -11.72 2.57
C VAL A 154 5.61 -11.08 1.84
N GLY A 155 4.54 -11.85 1.61
CA GLY A 155 3.25 -11.36 1.11
C GLY A 155 2.36 -10.80 2.22
N ALA A 156 1.36 -10.01 1.85
CA ALA A 156 0.38 -9.45 2.80
C ALA A 156 -0.93 -10.26 2.79
N GLY A 157 -1.43 -10.59 3.98
CA GLY A 157 -2.74 -11.22 4.19
C GLY A 157 -3.62 -10.37 5.11
N THR A 158 -4.92 -10.66 5.10
CA THR A 158 -5.89 -9.99 5.99
C THR A 158 -5.91 -10.63 7.38
N LEU A 159 -6.37 -9.87 8.36
CA LEU A 159 -6.69 -10.35 9.70
C LEU A 159 -8.20 -10.57 9.82
N ASP A 160 -8.63 -11.16 10.94
CA ASP A 160 -10.03 -11.30 11.33
C ASP A 160 -10.68 -9.96 11.75
N ARG A 161 -9.86 -9.00 12.21
CA ARG A 161 -10.30 -7.64 12.55
C ARG A 161 -10.66 -6.83 11.31
N ASP A 162 -11.79 -6.14 11.38
CA ASP A 162 -12.29 -5.22 10.35
C ASP A 162 -12.69 -3.85 10.96
N PHE A 163 -12.91 -2.84 10.11
CA PHE A 163 -13.33 -1.48 10.47
C PHE A 163 -14.64 -1.10 9.76
N PRO A 164 -15.77 -1.69 10.19
CA PRO A 164 -17.04 -1.53 9.50
C PRO A 164 -17.59 -0.11 9.63
N ALA A 165 -18.15 0.40 8.54
CA ALA A 165 -18.92 1.62 8.49
C ALA A 165 -20.34 1.29 8.01
N TYR A 166 -21.35 1.80 8.71
CA TYR A 166 -22.74 1.50 8.40
C TYR A 166 -23.41 2.70 7.73
N ALA A 167 -24.06 2.45 6.60
CA ALA A 167 -24.91 3.42 5.94
C ALA A 167 -26.36 2.93 6.00
N THR A 168 -27.25 3.75 6.56
CA THR A 168 -28.70 3.48 6.60
C THR A 168 -29.41 4.44 5.67
N LEU A 169 -30.15 3.91 4.70
CA LEU A 169 -30.90 4.70 3.72
C LEU A 169 -32.30 5.06 4.25
N GLY A 170 -32.96 6.01 3.58
CA GLY A 170 -34.34 6.42 3.90
C GLY A 170 -35.36 5.27 3.87
N ASN A 171 -35.12 4.24 3.04
CA ASN A 171 -35.94 3.03 2.97
C ASN A 171 -35.65 2.00 4.08
N ARG A 172 -34.82 2.36 5.08
CA ARG A 172 -34.37 1.51 6.20
C ARG A 172 -33.44 0.35 5.82
N GLN A 173 -32.98 0.27 4.58
CA GLN A 173 -31.91 -0.67 4.23
C GLN A 173 -30.61 -0.22 4.88
N LYS A 174 -29.87 -1.19 5.42
CA LYS A 174 -28.57 -0.99 6.07
C LYS A 174 -27.49 -1.67 5.26
N PHE A 175 -26.51 -0.90 4.84
CA PHE A 175 -25.33 -1.37 4.13
C PHE A 175 -24.12 -1.33 5.06
N THR A 176 -23.27 -2.34 4.91
CA THR A 176 -21.98 -2.40 5.60
C THR A 176 -20.89 -2.11 4.58
N GLY A 177 -20.10 -1.09 4.84
CA GLY A 177 -18.87 -0.77 4.12
C GLY A 177 -17.69 -0.72 5.09
N VAL A 178 -16.60 -0.10 4.66
CA VAL A 178 -15.37 0.04 5.45
C VAL A 178 -14.99 1.52 5.49
N SER A 179 -14.64 2.04 6.67
CA SER A 179 -14.13 3.41 6.82
C SER A 179 -13.25 3.54 8.07
N LEU A 180 -12.23 4.39 7.98
CA LEU A 180 -11.41 4.84 9.10
C LEU A 180 -11.71 6.31 9.47
N TYR A 181 -12.90 6.80 9.11
CA TYR A 181 -13.32 8.16 9.44
C TYR A 181 -13.66 8.28 10.92
N SER A 182 -12.87 9.07 11.65
CA SER A 182 -13.08 9.30 13.08
C SER A 182 -13.68 10.67 13.41
N GLY A 183 -14.13 11.41 12.40
CA GLY A 183 -14.75 12.71 12.63
C GLY A 183 -16.17 12.59 13.14
N ARG A 184 -16.82 13.73 13.37
CA ARG A 184 -18.25 13.74 13.71
C ARG A 184 -19.03 13.22 12.50
N GLY A 185 -19.64 12.04 12.63
CA GLY A 185 -20.52 11.50 11.60
C GLY A 185 -21.68 12.44 11.27
N ILE A 186 -22.42 12.11 10.22
CA ILE A 186 -23.61 12.87 9.77
C ILE A 186 -24.77 12.90 10.80
N GLY A 187 -24.60 12.23 11.94
CA GLY A 187 -25.60 12.11 13.01
C GLY A 187 -26.74 11.19 12.61
N GLU A 188 -27.86 11.29 13.33
CA GLU A 188 -29.09 10.55 13.03
C GLU A 188 -29.97 11.26 11.99
N LYS A 189 -29.58 12.48 11.58
CA LYS A 189 -30.34 13.28 10.63
C LYS A 189 -30.12 12.72 9.22
N MET A 190 -31.21 12.27 8.60
CA MET A 190 -31.19 11.89 7.19
C MET A 190 -30.73 13.06 6.32
N VAL A 191 -29.81 12.77 5.42
CA VAL A 191 -29.34 13.71 4.40
C VAL A 191 -29.80 13.23 3.02
N GLU A 192 -30.06 14.18 2.12
CA GLU A 192 -30.44 13.86 0.75
C GLU A 192 -29.28 13.15 0.03
N MET A 193 -29.58 11.99 -0.56
CA MET A 193 -28.64 11.27 -1.39
C MET A 193 -28.85 11.71 -2.83
N VAL A 194 -27.88 12.42 -3.39
CA VAL A 194 -27.89 12.82 -4.80
C VAL A 194 -27.06 11.82 -5.60
N TYR A 195 -27.72 11.08 -6.49
CA TYR A 195 -27.05 10.21 -7.46
C TYR A 195 -27.00 10.92 -8.82
N ASN A 196 -25.81 11.31 -9.27
CA ASN A 196 -25.64 11.96 -10.57
C ASN A 196 -25.63 10.92 -11.71
N CYS A 197 -26.82 10.62 -12.24
CA CYS A 197 -27.01 9.62 -13.29
C CYS A 197 -26.62 10.12 -14.71
N LYS A 198 -26.45 11.44 -14.92
CA LYS A 198 -26.14 12.00 -16.26
C LYS A 198 -24.83 11.43 -16.82
N SER A 199 -23.80 11.31 -16.00
CA SER A 199 -22.51 10.74 -16.44
C SER A 199 -22.59 9.27 -16.92
N PHE A 200 -23.63 8.53 -16.54
CA PHE A 200 -23.81 7.14 -16.96
C PHE A 200 -24.66 7.06 -18.24
N LYS A 201 -25.73 7.87 -18.33
CA LYS A 201 -26.53 8.02 -19.55
C LYS A 201 -25.71 8.58 -20.72
N ASP A 202 -24.93 9.63 -20.48
CA ASP A 202 -24.07 10.25 -21.51
C ASP A 202 -23.02 9.25 -22.04
N LYS A 203 -22.47 8.39 -21.16
CA LYS A 203 -21.55 7.31 -21.56
C LYS A 203 -22.23 6.18 -22.31
N ILE A 204 -23.47 5.83 -21.96
CA ILE A 204 -24.25 4.83 -22.70
C ILE A 204 -24.62 5.38 -24.08
N GLU A 205 -25.03 6.64 -24.20
CA GLU A 205 -25.29 7.27 -25.50
C GLU A 205 -24.03 7.34 -26.36
N GLU A 206 -22.88 7.72 -25.80
CA GLU A 206 -21.59 7.74 -26.52
C GLU A 206 -21.18 6.34 -27.02
N ILE A 207 -21.36 5.31 -26.19
CA ILE A 207 -21.09 3.91 -26.56
C ILE A 207 -22.08 3.42 -27.63
N THR A 208 -23.37 3.76 -27.48
CA THR A 208 -24.44 3.41 -28.43
C THR A 208 -24.20 4.06 -29.80
N GLU A 209 -23.83 5.34 -29.83
CA GLU A 209 -23.46 6.05 -31.07
C GLU A 209 -22.18 5.51 -31.70
N SER A 210 -21.18 5.12 -30.89
CA SER A 210 -19.95 4.51 -31.39
C SER A 210 -20.21 3.12 -31.99
N LEU A 211 -21.12 2.34 -31.39
CA LEU A 211 -21.51 1.02 -31.89
C LEU A 211 -22.36 1.11 -33.16
N ALA A 212 -23.29 2.07 -33.24
CA ALA A 212 -24.10 2.33 -34.43
C ALA A 212 -23.26 2.78 -35.65
N LYS A 213 -22.11 3.44 -35.41
CA LYS A 213 -21.17 3.82 -36.47
C LYS A 213 -20.30 2.66 -36.98
N THR A 214 -20.19 1.56 -36.23
CA THR A 214 -19.40 0.38 -36.62
C THR A 214 -20.21 -0.71 -37.33
N THR A 215 -21.54 -0.66 -37.29
CA THR A 215 -22.42 -1.61 -37.98
C THR A 215 -22.82 -1.07 -39.35
N ASP A 216 -21.95 -1.29 -40.34
CA ASP A 216 -22.29 -1.16 -41.76
C ASP A 216 -22.54 -2.58 -42.31
N ASP A 217 -23.80 -2.85 -42.66
CA ASP A 217 -24.33 -3.96 -43.47
C ASP A 217 -23.71 -5.38 -43.31
N SER A 218 -23.81 -5.97 -42.12
CA SER A 218 -23.70 -7.43 -41.94
C SER A 218 -24.71 -7.98 -40.91
N GLU A 219 -25.06 -9.27 -40.99
CA GLU A 219 -26.05 -9.93 -40.10
C GLU A 219 -25.76 -9.78 -38.59
N GLU A 220 -24.52 -9.45 -38.20
CA GLU A 220 -24.16 -9.12 -36.81
C GLU A 220 -24.77 -7.78 -36.33
N GLY A 221 -25.04 -6.83 -37.23
CA GLY A 221 -25.64 -5.53 -36.92
C GLY A 221 -27.05 -5.63 -36.35
N THR A 222 -27.83 -6.63 -36.77
CA THR A 222 -29.18 -6.91 -36.25
C THR A 222 -29.14 -7.38 -34.79
N THR A 223 -28.07 -8.05 -34.37
CA THR A 223 -27.91 -8.56 -33.00
C THR A 223 -27.52 -7.44 -32.04
N ALA A 224 -26.69 -6.50 -32.49
CA ALA A 224 -26.33 -5.29 -31.73
C ALA A 224 -27.53 -4.35 -31.56
N ALA A 225 -28.33 -4.13 -32.61
CA ALA A 225 -29.55 -3.32 -32.54
C ALA A 225 -30.58 -3.86 -31.53
N ASN A 226 -30.79 -5.19 -31.50
CA ASN A 226 -31.68 -5.84 -30.54
C ASN A 226 -31.16 -5.76 -29.08
N LEU A 227 -29.85 -5.68 -28.88
CA LEU A 227 -29.25 -5.48 -27.55
C LEU A 227 -29.43 -4.03 -27.07
N ILE A 228 -29.27 -3.06 -27.97
CA ILE A 228 -29.49 -1.62 -27.72
C ILE A 228 -30.95 -1.34 -27.36
N GLU A 229 -31.90 -1.99 -28.04
CA GLU A 229 -33.33 -1.84 -27.75
C GLU A 229 -33.69 -2.42 -26.37
N LYS A 230 -33.13 -3.58 -26.00
CA LYS A 230 -33.31 -4.17 -24.64
C LYS A 230 -32.73 -3.30 -23.52
N LEU A 231 -31.54 -2.74 -23.71
CA LEU A 231 -30.91 -1.83 -22.75
C LEU A 231 -31.69 -0.51 -22.60
N SER A 232 -32.34 -0.04 -23.67
CA SER A 232 -33.18 1.15 -23.64
C SER A 232 -34.51 0.91 -22.91
N VAL A 233 -35.11 -0.27 -23.05
CA VAL A 233 -36.36 -0.65 -22.37
C VAL A 233 -36.15 -0.83 -20.86
N GLU A 234 -35.08 -1.50 -20.42
CA GLU A 234 -34.79 -1.67 -18.98
C GLU A 234 -34.52 -0.33 -18.25
N SER A 235 -34.09 0.71 -18.99
CA SER A 235 -33.85 2.04 -18.42
C SER A 235 -35.14 2.82 -18.08
N ASN A 236 -36.25 2.51 -18.75
CA ASN A 236 -37.54 3.17 -18.53
C ASN A 236 -38.36 2.49 -17.43
N ASP A 237 -38.14 1.20 -17.15
CA ASP A 237 -38.87 0.47 -16.09
C ASP A 237 -38.42 0.85 -14.67
N THR A 238 -37.29 1.56 -14.51
CA THR A 238 -36.84 2.09 -13.22
C THR A 238 -37.42 3.46 -12.83
N GLU A 239 -38.26 4.08 -13.67
CA GLU A 239 -38.92 5.37 -13.36
C GLU A 239 -40.26 5.22 -12.60
N GLU A 240 -40.79 4.00 -12.41
CA GLU A 240 -41.95 3.75 -11.53
C GLU A 240 -41.65 2.71 -10.44
N LYS A 241 -41.00 3.14 -9.35
CA LYS A 241 -41.28 2.73 -7.94
C LYS A 241 -40.40 3.42 -6.90
#